data_AF-A0A644WAW2-F1
#
_entry.id   AF-A0A644WAW2-F1
#
_cell.length_a   1.000
_cell.length_b   1.000
_cell.length_c   1.000
_cell.angle_alpha   90.00
_cell.angle_beta   90.00
_cell.angle_gamma   90.00
#
_symmetry.space_group_name_H-M   'P 1'
#
loop_
_entity.id
_entity.type
_entity.pdbx_description
1 polymer ?
#
loop_
_entity_poly.entity_id
_entity_poly.type
_entity_poly.pdbx_seq_one_letter_code
_entity_poly.pdbx_strand_id
1 'polypeptide(L)'
;MQESQIVLISIGVATISAIAAAISAWLTYSIAKRSELNDLEKNLDDILKIGIEYPYLESKRFTIRWNELKDTDDERYLRYDMFCNLVFNYIHKVYQHFNGDKSKIESYVDIKSWVRLHEQNWRNPIDPHENIDGYDEKFRIFINSYIN
;
A
#
# COMPACT_ATOMS: atom_id res chain seq x y z
N MET A 1 -4.11 -58.47 -16.04
CA MET A 1 -3.09 -57.77 -16.85
C MET A 1 -3.62 -56.47 -17.46
N GLN A 2 -4.88 -56.44 -17.93
CA GLN A 2 -5.50 -55.24 -18.51
C GLN A 2 -5.83 -54.16 -17.45
N GLU A 3 -6.36 -54.54 -16.29
CA GLU A 3 -6.66 -53.60 -15.19
C GLU A 3 -5.41 -52.90 -14.64
N SER A 4 -4.31 -53.64 -14.44
CA SER A 4 -3.04 -53.07 -13.97
C SER A 4 -2.46 -52.02 -14.94
N GLN A 5 -2.64 -52.19 -16.25
CA GLN A 5 -2.22 -51.21 -17.25
C GLN A 5 -3.09 -49.96 -17.22
N ILE A 6 -4.41 -50.11 -17.05
CA ILE A 6 -5.35 -48.98 -16.92
C ILE A 6 -5.03 -48.14 -15.67
N VAL A 7 -4.74 -48.79 -14.54
CA VAL A 7 -4.33 -48.11 -13.29
C VAL A 7 -3.03 -47.33 -13.48
N LEU A 8 -2.01 -47.92 -14.11
CA LEU A 8 -0.73 -47.24 -14.36
C LEU A 8 -0.87 -46.02 -15.29
N ILE A 9 -1.69 -46.12 -16.34
CA ILE A 9 -2.00 -44.99 -17.24
C ILE A 9 -2.73 -43.90 -16.47
N SER A 10 -3.71 -44.27 -15.64
CA SER A 10 -4.50 -43.32 -14.85
C SER A 10 -3.64 -42.55 -13.82
N ILE A 11 -2.71 -43.24 -13.16
CA ILE A 11 -1.71 -42.62 -12.27
C ILE A 11 -0.78 -41.69 -13.06
N GLY A 12 -0.34 -42.10 -14.25
CA GLY A 12 0.47 -41.26 -15.14
C GLY A 12 -0.24 -39.98 -15.55
N VAL A 13 -1.52 -40.07 -15.96
CA VAL A 13 -2.34 -38.90 -16.32
C VAL A 13 -2.58 -37.99 -15.11
N ALA A 14 -2.87 -38.56 -13.94
CA ALA A 14 -3.09 -37.79 -12.71
C ALA A 14 -1.83 -37.02 -12.26
N THR A 15 -0.66 -37.65 -12.33
CA THR A 15 0.62 -37.00 -11.98
C THR A 15 0.99 -35.88 -12.94
N ILE A 16 0.82 -36.07 -14.26
CA ILE A 16 1.03 -35.02 -15.26
C ILE A 16 0.07 -33.85 -15.03
N SER A 17 -1.20 -34.14 -14.75
CA SER A 17 -2.22 -33.11 -14.48
C SER A 17 -1.89 -32.31 -13.22
N ALA A 18 -1.42 -32.96 -12.16
CA ALA A 18 -0.99 -32.30 -10.94
C ALA A 18 0.21 -31.37 -11.16
N ILE A 19 1.19 -31.79 -11.96
CA ILE A 19 2.36 -30.97 -12.32
C ILE A 19 1.91 -29.74 -13.13
N ALA A 20 1.04 -29.92 -14.14
CA ALA A 20 0.53 -28.81 -14.94
C ALA A 20 -0.28 -27.80 -14.10
N ALA A 21 -1.08 -28.28 -13.14
CA ALA A 21 -1.81 -27.43 -12.20
C ALA A 21 -0.86 -26.62 -11.31
N ALA A 22 0.21 -27.24 -10.80
CA ALA A 22 1.21 -26.55 -9.99
C ALA A 22 1.94 -25.46 -10.77
N ILE A 23 2.35 -25.74 -12.03
CA ILE A 23 2.98 -24.74 -12.91
C ILE A 23 2.02 -23.60 -13.20
N SER A 24 0.75 -23.90 -13.50
CA SER A 24 -0.27 -22.89 -13.81
C SER A 24 -0.57 -22.00 -12.61
N ALA A 25 -0.65 -22.58 -11.41
CA ALA A 25 -0.82 -21.83 -10.16
C ALA A 25 0.37 -20.90 -9.91
N TRP A 26 1.60 -21.39 -10.11
CA TRP A 26 2.81 -20.59 -9.96
C TRP A 26 2.88 -19.42 -10.96
N LEU A 27 2.58 -19.67 -12.23
CA LEU A 27 2.51 -18.62 -13.26
C LEU A 27 1.46 -17.57 -12.89
N THR A 28 0.25 -18.00 -12.52
CA THR A 28 -0.84 -17.10 -12.11
C THR A 28 -0.43 -16.25 -10.92
N TYR A 29 0.18 -16.85 -9.89
CA TYR A 29 0.69 -16.13 -8.74
C TYR A 29 1.76 -15.09 -9.11
N SER A 30 2.71 -15.46 -9.98
CA SER A 30 3.77 -14.54 -10.41
C SER A 30 3.24 -13.34 -11.21
N ILE A 31 2.25 -13.58 -12.08
CA ILE A 31 1.57 -12.52 -12.86
C ILE A 31 0.79 -11.61 -11.92
N ALA A 32 0.02 -12.17 -10.98
CA ALA A 32 -0.73 -11.40 -10.00
C ALA A 32 0.19 -10.51 -9.16
N LYS A 33 1.32 -11.06 -8.68
CA LYS A 33 2.31 -10.30 -7.91
C LYS A 33 2.95 -9.17 -8.72
N ARG A 34 3.23 -9.40 -9.99
CA ARG A 34 3.74 -8.36 -10.89
C ARG A 34 2.70 -7.27 -11.16
N SER A 35 1.43 -7.66 -11.33
CA SER A 35 0.32 -6.72 -11.48
C SER A 35 0.20 -5.82 -10.26
N GLU A 36 0.26 -6.40 -9.06
CA GLU A 36 0.19 -5.66 -7.80
C GLU A 36 1.33 -4.64 -7.67
N LEU A 37 2.57 -5.02 -8.03
CA LEU A 37 3.70 -4.08 -8.06
C LEU A 37 3.48 -2.94 -9.05
N ASN A 38 3.01 -3.24 -10.26
CA ASN A 38 2.69 -2.21 -11.26
C ASN A 38 1.60 -1.25 -10.75
N ASP A 39 0.61 -1.77 -10.00
CA ASP A 39 -0.44 -0.95 -9.40
C ASP A 39 0.11 -0.03 -8.29
N LEU A 40 1.07 -0.50 -7.49
CA LEU A 40 1.78 0.34 -6.51
C LEU A 40 2.58 1.43 -7.21
N GLU A 41 3.34 1.11 -8.26
CA GLU A 41 4.12 2.09 -9.04
C GLU A 41 3.20 3.15 -9.66
N LYS A 42 2.06 2.74 -10.22
CA LYS A 42 1.07 3.68 -10.76
C LYS A 42 0.48 4.60 -9.68
N ASN A 43 0.11 4.04 -8.53
CA ASN A 43 -0.43 4.85 -7.43
C ASN A 43 0.61 5.86 -6.93
N LEU A 44 1.89 5.47 -6.88
CA LEU A 44 3.00 6.36 -6.55
C LEU A 44 3.13 7.50 -7.56
N ASP A 45 3.15 7.18 -8.87
CA ASP A 45 3.21 8.18 -9.93
C ASP A 45 2.05 9.18 -9.86
N ASP A 46 0.84 8.70 -9.56
CA ASP A 46 -0.34 9.56 -9.46
C ASP A 46 -0.28 10.49 -8.24
N ILE A 47 0.21 10.00 -7.09
CA ILE A 47 0.47 10.85 -5.90
C ILE A 47 1.52 11.92 -6.23
N LEU A 48 2.63 11.53 -6.88
CA LEU A 48 3.70 12.47 -7.24
C LEU A 48 3.21 13.54 -8.23
N LYS A 49 2.36 13.18 -9.20
CA LYS A 49 1.73 14.17 -10.10
C LYS A 49 0.90 15.18 -9.33
N ILE A 50 0.11 14.74 -8.34
CA ILE A 50 -0.67 15.65 -7.48
C ILE A 50 0.26 16.57 -6.68
N GLY A 51 1.34 16.03 -6.09
CA GLY A 51 2.35 16.83 -5.38
C GLY A 51 3.04 17.86 -6.28
N ILE A 52 3.30 17.53 -7.55
CA ILE A 52 3.85 18.46 -8.54
C ILE A 52 2.83 19.54 -8.92
N GLU A 53 1.57 19.17 -9.12
CA GLU A 53 0.47 20.10 -9.45
C GLU A 53 0.20 21.07 -8.30
N TYR A 54 0.33 20.60 -7.05
CA TYR A 54 0.11 21.37 -5.84
C TYR A 54 1.30 21.29 -4.87
N PRO A 55 2.42 21.99 -5.15
CA PRO A 55 3.67 21.84 -4.39
C PRO A 55 3.59 22.18 -2.90
N TYR A 56 2.56 22.92 -2.48
CA TYR A 56 2.35 23.21 -1.06
C TYR A 56 2.00 21.95 -0.26
N LEU A 57 1.45 20.91 -0.88
CA LEU A 57 1.12 19.63 -0.23
C LEU A 57 2.39 18.96 0.31
N GLU A 58 3.50 19.08 -0.42
CA GLU A 58 4.81 18.52 -0.08
C GLU A 58 5.70 19.54 0.66
N SER A 59 5.15 20.68 1.08
CA SER A 59 5.92 21.75 1.73
C SER A 59 5.78 21.71 3.23
N LYS A 60 6.89 21.47 3.94
CA LYS A 60 6.91 21.54 5.42
C LYS A 60 6.37 22.87 5.97
N ARG A 61 6.52 23.98 5.27
CA ARG A 61 5.99 25.30 5.70
C ARG A 61 4.45 25.33 5.73
N PHE A 62 3.82 24.55 4.85
CA PHE A 62 2.38 24.41 4.77
C PHE A 62 1.91 23.34 5.78
N THR A 63 2.51 22.14 5.75
CA THR A 63 2.03 21.00 6.55
C THR A 63 2.10 21.23 8.06
N ILE A 64 3.08 22.00 8.55
CA ILE A 64 3.20 22.30 10.00
C ILE A 64 2.04 23.14 10.53
N ARG A 65 1.32 23.86 9.66
CA ARG A 65 0.21 24.75 10.03
C ARG A 65 -1.13 24.03 10.06
N TRP A 66 -1.14 22.72 9.79
CA TRP A 66 -2.34 21.89 9.74
C TRP A 66 -3.27 22.11 10.93
N ASN A 67 -2.75 21.94 12.16
CA ASN A 67 -3.58 22.05 13.37
C ASN A 67 -4.18 23.45 13.58
N GLU A 68 -3.55 24.50 13.02
CA GLU A 68 -4.03 25.88 13.14
C GLU A 68 -5.11 26.21 12.11
N LEU A 69 -5.10 25.53 10.95
CA LEU A 69 -5.83 25.97 9.77
C LEU A 69 -6.76 24.91 9.16
N LYS A 70 -6.76 23.67 9.65
CA LYS A 70 -7.61 22.59 9.13
C LYS A 70 -9.11 22.88 9.18
N ASP A 71 -9.55 23.73 10.12
CA ASP A 71 -10.96 24.09 10.32
C ASP A 71 -11.34 25.42 9.61
N THR A 72 -10.47 25.92 8.73
CA THR A 72 -10.75 27.15 7.96
C THR A 72 -11.41 26.82 6.62
N ASP A 73 -12.09 27.79 6.02
CA ASP A 73 -12.68 27.68 4.67
C ASP A 73 -11.64 27.71 3.52
N ASP A 74 -10.36 27.51 3.84
CA ASP A 74 -9.29 27.48 2.85
C ASP A 74 -9.21 26.11 2.17
N GLU A 75 -9.67 26.08 0.91
CA GLU A 75 -9.70 24.89 0.05
C GLU A 75 -8.34 24.15 -0.01
N ARG A 76 -7.22 24.85 0.22
CA ARG A 76 -5.90 24.21 0.23
C ARG A 76 -5.78 23.17 1.32
N TYR A 77 -6.39 23.39 2.49
CA TYR A 77 -6.38 22.45 3.60
C TYR A 77 -7.34 21.28 3.37
N LEU A 78 -8.48 21.52 2.72
CA LEU A 78 -9.34 20.44 2.23
C LEU A 78 -8.60 19.53 1.24
N ARG A 79 -7.90 20.13 0.26
CA ARG A 79 -7.08 19.38 -0.71
C ARG A 79 -5.94 18.63 -0.03
N TYR A 80 -5.36 19.22 1.01
CA TYR A 80 -4.30 18.58 1.79
C TYR A 80 -4.79 17.37 2.58
N ASP A 81 -5.97 17.46 3.19
CA ASP A 81 -6.60 16.33 3.87
C ASP A 81 -6.85 15.15 2.91
N MET A 82 -7.43 15.43 1.75
CA MET A 82 -7.62 14.44 0.69
C MET A 82 -6.29 13.84 0.21
N PHE A 83 -5.25 14.67 0.08
CA PHE A 83 -3.92 14.21 -0.31
C PHE A 83 -3.30 13.30 0.75
N CYS A 84 -3.37 13.67 2.04
CA CYS A 84 -2.89 12.82 3.13
C CYS A 84 -3.61 11.48 3.14
N ASN A 85 -4.92 11.46 2.91
CA ASN A 85 -5.69 10.24 2.74
C ASN A 85 -5.17 9.35 1.60
N LEU A 86 -4.84 9.92 0.44
CA LEU A 86 -4.23 9.17 -0.67
C LEU A 86 -2.85 8.60 -0.27
N VAL A 87 -2.01 9.41 0.38
CA VAL A 87 -0.68 9.02 0.84
C VAL A 87 -0.76 7.85 1.83
N PHE A 88 -1.58 7.95 2.89
CA PHE A 88 -1.67 6.90 3.90
C PHE A 88 -2.33 5.63 3.36
N ASN A 89 -3.30 5.74 2.45
CA ASN A 89 -3.86 4.58 1.75
C ASN A 89 -2.82 3.88 0.87
N TYR A 90 -2.00 4.63 0.15
CA TYR A 90 -0.88 4.05 -0.62
C TYR A 90 0.12 3.36 0.30
N ILE A 91 0.51 4.02 1.39
CA ILE A 91 1.44 3.46 2.37
C ILE A 91 0.85 2.17 3.00
N HIS A 92 -0.45 2.10 3.26
CA HIS A 92 -1.12 0.89 3.74
C HIS A 92 -1.05 -0.25 2.73
N LYS A 93 -1.27 0.02 1.43
CA LYS A 93 -1.09 -0.99 0.37
C LYS A 93 0.36 -1.49 0.29
N VAL A 94 1.34 -0.59 0.38
CA VAL A 94 2.76 -0.96 0.41
C VAL A 94 3.06 -1.83 1.64
N TYR A 95 2.54 -1.45 2.80
CA TYR A 95 2.68 -2.24 4.03
C TYR A 95 2.10 -3.65 3.87
N GLN A 96 0.92 -3.78 3.28
CA GLN A 96 0.29 -5.07 3.00
C GLN A 96 1.11 -5.90 2.01
N HIS A 97 1.57 -5.30 0.90
CA HIS A 97 2.37 -5.97 -0.13
C HIS A 97 3.63 -6.63 0.44
N PHE A 98 4.33 -5.90 1.32
CA PHE A 98 5.54 -6.39 1.97
C PHE A 98 5.30 -7.10 3.31
N ASN A 99 4.03 -7.35 3.66
CA ASN A 99 3.63 -8.00 4.92
C ASN A 99 4.25 -7.32 6.17
N GLY A 100 4.36 -5.99 6.15
CA GLY A 100 4.96 -5.21 7.23
C GLY A 100 6.48 -5.36 7.39
N ASP A 101 7.18 -5.96 6.42
CA ASP A 101 8.64 -6.02 6.40
C ASP A 101 9.24 -4.62 6.20
N LYS A 102 9.59 -3.99 7.33
CA LYS A 102 10.11 -2.63 7.40
C LYS A 102 11.31 -2.40 6.47
N SER A 103 12.23 -3.37 6.37
CA SER A 103 13.41 -3.24 5.52
C SER A 103 13.04 -3.20 4.04
N LYS A 104 12.07 -4.03 3.61
CA LYS A 104 11.62 -4.02 2.22
C LYS A 104 10.85 -2.76 1.88
N ILE A 105 9.96 -2.32 2.78
CA ILE A 105 9.16 -1.11 2.60
C ILE A 105 10.07 0.12 2.45
N GLU A 106 11.03 0.29 3.36
CA GLU A 106 11.98 1.42 3.34
C GLU A 106 12.94 1.37 2.14
N SER A 107 13.21 0.18 1.58
CA SER A 107 13.98 0.06 0.34
C SER A 107 13.16 0.38 -0.92
N TYR A 108 11.83 0.27 -0.84
CA TYR A 108 10.93 0.47 -1.97
C TYR A 108 10.51 1.94 -2.11
N VAL A 109 10.20 2.61 -1.00
CA VAL A 109 9.75 4.01 -0.99
C VAL A 109 10.29 4.74 0.25
N ASP A 110 10.57 6.05 0.13
CA ASP A 110 10.97 6.90 1.26
C ASP A 110 9.78 7.23 2.18
N ILE A 111 9.21 6.18 2.75
CA ILE A 111 8.05 6.23 3.66
C ILE A 111 8.33 7.11 4.87
N LYS A 112 9.58 7.10 5.37
CA LYS A 112 9.96 7.81 6.59
C LYS A 112 9.82 9.31 6.42
N SER A 113 10.28 9.84 5.29
CA SER A 113 10.15 11.28 5.00
C SER A 113 8.69 11.67 4.81
N TRP A 114 7.91 10.89 4.05
CA TRP A 114 6.48 11.16 3.83
C TRP A 114 5.65 11.12 5.12
N VAL A 115 5.80 10.07 5.93
CA VAL A 115 5.06 9.95 7.20
C VAL A 115 5.37 11.14 8.12
N ARG A 116 6.62 11.57 8.20
CA ARG A 116 7.03 12.70 9.04
C ARG A 116 6.56 14.04 8.50
N LEU A 117 6.50 14.21 7.18
CA LEU A 117 6.02 15.43 6.55
C LEU A 117 4.52 15.65 6.82
N HIS A 118 3.75 14.56 6.85
CA HIS A 118 2.30 14.55 7.03
C HIS A 118 1.84 14.18 8.45
N GLU A 119 2.77 14.11 9.41
CA GLU A 119 2.49 13.63 10.77
C GLU A 119 1.38 14.42 11.48
N GLN A 120 1.22 15.71 11.16
CA GLN A 120 0.23 16.56 11.81
C GLN A 120 -1.19 16.18 11.39
N ASN A 121 -1.40 15.84 10.13
CA ASN A 121 -2.68 15.33 9.64
C ASN A 121 -2.95 13.94 10.24
N TRP A 122 -1.97 13.04 10.23
CA TRP A 122 -2.10 11.73 10.85
C TRP A 122 -2.49 11.79 12.32
N ARG A 123 -1.87 12.68 13.11
CA ARG A 123 -2.15 12.80 14.55
C ARG A 123 -3.46 13.51 14.84
N ASN A 124 -3.85 14.48 14.02
CA ASN A 124 -4.99 15.36 14.26
C ASN A 124 -5.86 15.48 13.00
N PRO A 125 -6.44 14.38 12.48
CA PRO A 125 -7.30 14.42 11.29
C PRO A 125 -8.52 15.33 11.49
N ILE A 126 -9.23 15.63 10.40
CA ILE A 126 -10.50 16.37 10.48
C ILE A 126 -11.54 15.51 11.19
N ASP A 127 -11.78 14.28 10.72
CA ASP A 127 -12.54 13.28 11.47
C ASP A 127 -11.61 12.57 12.47
N PRO A 128 -11.86 12.66 13.79
CA PRO A 128 -11.03 12.02 14.81
C PRO A 128 -10.87 10.50 14.66
N HIS A 129 -11.72 9.82 13.89
CA HIS A 129 -11.66 8.38 13.68
C HIS A 129 -10.99 7.96 12.37
N GLU A 130 -10.64 8.90 11.49
CA GLU A 130 -10.14 8.59 10.14
C GLU A 130 -8.88 7.71 10.15
N ASN A 131 -7.93 8.03 11.03
CA ASN A 131 -6.69 7.28 11.23
C ASN A 131 -6.86 6.03 12.13
N ILE A 132 -8.04 5.80 12.70
CA ILE A 132 -8.35 4.69 13.63
C ILE A 132 -9.19 3.61 12.95
N ASP A 133 -10.28 4.00 12.30
CA ASP A 133 -11.27 3.08 11.75
C ASP A 133 -10.86 2.59 10.36
N GLY A 134 -10.12 3.41 9.60
CA GLY A 134 -9.66 3.08 8.25
C GLY A 134 -8.49 2.09 8.21
N TYR A 135 -7.77 1.90 9.33
CA TYR A 135 -6.52 1.17 9.34
C TYR A 135 -6.39 0.17 10.49
N ASP A 136 -5.82 -1.00 10.20
CA ASP A 136 -5.56 -2.00 11.22
C ASP A 136 -4.51 -1.55 12.25
N GLU A 137 -4.60 -2.08 13.47
CA GLU A 137 -3.73 -1.69 14.58
C GLU A 137 -2.24 -1.88 14.28
N LYS A 138 -1.85 -2.94 13.55
CA LYS A 138 -0.44 -3.21 13.25
C LYS A 138 0.12 -2.15 12.32
N PHE A 139 -0.66 -1.75 11.31
CA PHE A 139 -0.30 -0.63 10.44
C PHE A 139 -0.17 0.67 11.23
N ARG A 140 -1.11 0.98 12.13
CA ARG A 140 -1.06 2.20 12.95
C ARG A 140 0.19 2.24 13.84
N ILE A 141 0.55 1.11 14.47
CA ILE A 141 1.80 0.98 15.23
C ILE A 141 3.02 1.21 14.33
N PHE A 142 3.01 0.65 13.13
CA PHE A 142 4.08 0.82 12.15
C PHE A 142 4.27 2.30 11.75
N ILE A 143 3.19 3.01 11.41
CA ILE A 143 3.23 4.45 11.10
C ILE A 143 3.74 5.26 12.30
N ASN A 144 3.20 5.00 13.49
CA ASN A 144 3.61 5.69 14.70
C ASN A 144 5.08 5.44 15.06
N SER A 145 5.69 4.34 14.60
CA SER A 145 7.13 4.08 14.77
C SER A 145 8.05 5.05 14.02
N TYR A 146 7.53 5.83 13.07
CA TYR A 146 8.28 6.85 12.34
C TYR A 146 8.17 8.26 12.93
N ILE A 147 7.11 8.46 13.71
CA ILE A 147 6.67 9.74 14.27
C ILE A 147 7.13 9.90 15.75
N ASN A 148 7.52 8.79 16.39
CA ASN A 148 8.04 8.73 17.75
C ASN A 148 9.58 8.77 17.80
#